data_AF-A0AAJ3MIP0-F1
#
_entry.id   AF-A0AAJ3MIP0-F1
#
_cell.length_a   1.000
_cell.length_b   1.000
_cell.length_c   1.000
_cell.angle_alpha   90.00
_cell.angle_beta   90.00
_cell.angle_gamma   90.00
#
_symmetry.space_group_name_H-M   'P 1'
#
loop_
_entity.id
_entity.type
_entity.pdbx_description
1 polymer ?
#
loop_
_entity_poly.entity_id
_entity_poly.type
_entity_poly.pdbx_seq_one_letter_code
_entity_poly.pdbx_strand_id
1 'polypeptide(L)'
;MNVHRVAVMTGLLGLWASTCGAAQTVGQGTIRFSGAIVESGCATNARSGSVMELRGCAQSSRGSRIEVRSVAPVVSVDAPHVRLVADSGEGRYYDQRYVLVDRAGKLIQSGNYIITMTSP
;
A
#
# COMPACT_ATOMS: atom_id res chain seq x y z
N MET A 1 -3.43 -23.10 81.31
CA MET A 1 -2.61 -23.22 80.08
C MET A 1 -3.42 -23.87 78.95
N ASN A 2 -4.30 -23.15 78.26
CA ASN A 2 -5.00 -23.72 77.08
C ASN A 2 -5.29 -22.70 75.97
N VAL A 3 -5.16 -21.40 76.23
CA VAL A 3 -5.40 -20.33 75.23
C VAL A 3 -4.24 -20.24 74.22
N HIS A 4 -2.99 -20.45 74.66
CA HIS A 4 -1.82 -20.43 73.77
C HIS A 4 -1.82 -21.58 72.74
N ARG A 5 -2.39 -22.75 73.09
CA ARG A 5 -2.45 -23.90 72.17
C ARG A 5 -3.45 -23.69 71.03
N VAL A 6 -4.55 -23.00 71.31
CA VAL A 6 -5.58 -22.69 70.29
C VAL A 6 -5.07 -21.63 69.31
N ALA A 7 -4.35 -20.62 69.78
CA ALA A 7 -3.75 -19.58 68.96
C ALA A 7 -2.67 -20.11 68.00
N VAL A 8 -1.86 -21.08 68.44
CA VAL A 8 -0.83 -21.70 67.60
C VAL A 8 -1.45 -22.54 66.48
N MET A 9 -2.52 -23.27 66.76
CA MET A 9 -3.21 -24.09 65.74
C MET A 9 -3.94 -23.25 64.69
N THR A 10 -4.54 -22.12 65.08
CA THR A 10 -5.22 -21.21 64.13
C THR A 10 -4.21 -20.42 63.28
N GLY A 11 -3.06 -20.03 63.84
CA GLY A 11 -1.98 -19.41 63.06
C GLY A 11 -1.38 -20.35 62.00
N LEU A 12 -1.23 -21.64 62.32
CA LEU A 12 -0.71 -22.64 61.38
C LEU A 12 -1.67 -22.91 60.21
N LEU A 13 -2.99 -22.95 60.48
CA LEU A 13 -4.02 -23.13 59.45
C LEU A 13 -4.12 -21.92 58.50
N GLY A 14 -3.95 -20.70 59.01
CA GLY A 14 -3.91 -19.48 58.20
C GLY A 14 -2.72 -19.44 57.22
N LEU A 15 -1.58 -20.01 57.62
CA LEU A 15 -0.38 -20.11 56.78
C LEU A 15 -0.49 -21.21 55.70
N TRP A 16 -1.29 -22.25 55.94
CA TRP A 16 -1.56 -23.30 54.95
C TRP A 16 -2.64 -22.89 53.93
N ALA A 17 -3.58 -22.03 54.32
CA ALA A 17 -4.63 -21.53 53.44
C ALA A 17 -4.17 -20.39 52.50
N SER A 18 -3.00 -19.79 52.74
CA SER A 18 -2.51 -18.63 52.00
C SER A 18 -1.76 -18.95 50.70
N THR A 19 -1.63 -20.23 50.30
CA THR A 19 -0.90 -20.60 49.07
C THR A 19 -1.77 -20.67 47.82
N CYS A 20 -3.09 -20.45 47.94
CA CYS A 20 -3.96 -20.27 46.77
C CYS A 20 -4.02 -18.79 46.36
N GLY A 21 -2.86 -18.16 46.21
CA GLY A 21 -2.74 -16.98 45.37
C GLY A 21 -2.90 -17.45 43.94
N ALA A 22 -4.13 -17.42 43.42
CA ALA A 22 -4.41 -17.67 42.02
C ALA A 22 -3.44 -16.80 41.22
N ALA A 23 -2.42 -17.43 40.61
CA ALA A 23 -1.53 -16.76 39.69
C ALA A 23 -2.46 -16.11 38.67
N GLN A 24 -2.55 -14.78 38.70
CA GLN A 24 -3.26 -14.05 37.67
C GLN A 24 -2.63 -14.52 36.38
N THR A 25 -3.36 -15.30 35.60
CA THR A 25 -2.95 -15.68 34.27
C THR A 25 -2.80 -14.35 33.56
N VAL A 26 -1.56 -13.88 33.42
CA VAL A 26 -1.23 -12.77 32.53
C VAL A 26 -1.74 -13.29 31.20
N GLY A 27 -2.93 -12.83 30.80
CA GLY A 27 -3.67 -13.42 29.70
C GLY A 27 -2.74 -13.45 28.49
N GLN A 28 -2.24 -14.63 28.13
CA GLN A 28 -1.46 -14.79 26.92
C GLN A 28 -2.45 -14.65 25.77
N GLY A 29 -2.51 -13.44 25.22
CA GLY A 29 -3.23 -13.11 24.00
C GLY A 29 -2.25 -12.56 22.99
N THR A 30 -2.32 -13.05 21.75
CA THR A 30 -1.56 -12.48 20.65
C THR A 30 -2.30 -11.23 20.15
N ILE A 31 -1.66 -10.07 20.25
CA ILE A 31 -2.20 -8.86 19.61
C ILE A 31 -1.90 -8.94 18.12
N ARG A 32 -2.92 -9.19 17.31
CA ARG A 32 -2.83 -9.15 15.86
C ARG A 32 -3.15 -7.76 15.36
N PHE A 33 -2.12 -7.03 14.93
CA PHE A 33 -2.30 -5.81 14.15
C PHE A 33 -2.64 -6.19 12.71
N SER A 34 -3.82 -5.79 12.25
CA SER A 34 -4.20 -5.87 10.85
C SER A 34 -4.46 -4.47 10.32
N GLY A 35 -3.86 -4.17 9.19
CA GLY A 35 -4.09 -2.93 8.45
C GLY A 35 -3.63 -3.12 7.02
N ALA A 36 -4.06 -2.21 6.16
CA ALA A 36 -3.53 -2.07 4.81
C ALA A 36 -2.98 -0.66 4.68
N ILE A 37 -1.77 -0.51 4.13
CA ILE A 37 -1.28 0.79 3.69
C ILE A 37 -1.86 1.00 2.30
N VAL A 38 -2.95 1.76 2.21
CA VAL A 38 -3.52 2.15 0.93
C VAL A 38 -2.92 3.49 0.56
N GLU A 39 -1.91 3.47 -0.31
CA GLU A 39 -1.43 4.70 -0.92
C GLU A 39 -2.45 5.19 -1.95
N SER A 40 -2.69 6.50 -1.96
CA SER A 40 -3.53 7.12 -2.98
C SER A 40 -2.92 6.87 -4.36
N GLY A 41 -3.74 6.44 -5.32
CA GLY A 41 -3.33 6.37 -6.71
C GLY A 41 -2.88 7.72 -7.26
N CYS A 42 -2.22 7.71 -8.42
CA CYS A 42 -1.80 8.93 -9.10
C CYS A 42 -2.98 9.66 -9.77
N ALA A 43 -2.91 10.99 -9.82
CA ALA A 43 -3.80 11.75 -10.69
C ALA A 43 -3.33 11.63 -12.14
N THR A 44 -4.20 11.12 -13.01
CA THR A 44 -3.92 11.00 -14.45
C THR A 44 -4.61 12.13 -15.20
N ASN A 45 -3.89 12.77 -16.13
CA ASN A 45 -4.45 13.78 -17.01
C ASN A 45 -4.02 13.50 -18.45
N ALA A 46 -4.94 12.99 -19.26
CA ALA A 46 -4.77 12.93 -20.70
C ALA A 46 -5.48 14.16 -21.29
N ARG A 47 -4.73 15.25 -21.51
CA ARG A 47 -5.27 16.39 -22.26
C ARG A 47 -5.56 15.96 -23.69
N SER A 48 -6.53 16.60 -24.34
CA SER A 48 -6.78 16.39 -25.77
C SER A 48 -5.46 16.53 -26.56
N GLY A 49 -5.07 15.48 -27.29
CA GLY A 49 -3.80 15.39 -28.00
C GLY A 49 -3.00 14.14 -27.63
N SER A 50 -1.67 14.24 -27.76
CA SER A 50 -0.74 13.12 -27.57
C SER A 50 -0.10 13.08 -26.17
N VAL A 51 -0.50 13.94 -25.24
CA VAL A 51 0.19 14.11 -23.95
C VAL A 51 -0.62 13.51 -22.81
N MET A 52 0.06 12.71 -21.98
CA MET A 52 -0.46 12.18 -20.73
C MET A 52 0.45 12.62 -19.58
N GLU A 53 -0.15 13.13 -18.52
CA GLU A 53 0.55 13.49 -17.28
C GLU A 53 0.11 12.57 -16.15
N LEU A 54 1.08 12.19 -15.34
CA LEU A 54 0.91 11.53 -14.05
C LEU A 54 1.36 12.53 -12.98
N ARG A 55 0.51 12.80 -11.99
CA ARG A 55 0.82 13.76 -10.92
C ARG A 55 0.59 13.17 -9.55
N GLY A 56 1.48 13.51 -8.61
CA GLY A 56 1.38 13.10 -7.21
C GLY A 56 1.49 11.59 -7.01
N CYS A 57 2.25 10.89 -7.85
CA CYS A 57 2.42 9.44 -7.76
C CYS A 57 3.26 9.07 -6.54
N ALA A 58 2.82 8.10 -5.75
CA ALA A 58 3.65 7.54 -4.69
C ALA A 58 4.90 6.87 -5.30
N GLN A 59 6.06 6.98 -4.62
CA GLN A 59 7.31 6.35 -5.09
C GLN A 59 7.21 4.83 -5.27
N SER A 60 6.35 4.16 -4.51
CA SER A 60 6.04 2.73 -4.69
C SER A 60 5.52 2.40 -6.09
N SER A 61 4.82 3.34 -6.71
CA SER A 61 4.28 3.20 -8.07
C SER A 61 5.33 3.54 -9.14
N ARG A 62 6.55 3.91 -8.76
CA ARG A 62 7.62 4.19 -9.73
C ARG A 62 8.03 2.89 -10.43
N GLY A 63 8.27 2.96 -11.74
CA GLY A 63 8.49 1.77 -12.55
C GLY A 63 7.21 1.02 -12.92
N SER A 64 6.03 1.63 -12.72
CA SER A 64 4.77 1.10 -13.22
C SER A 64 4.87 0.74 -14.70
N ARG A 65 4.27 -0.41 -15.06
CA ARG A 65 4.13 -0.78 -16.46
C ARG A 65 3.00 0.03 -17.07
N ILE A 66 3.27 0.68 -18.21
CA ILE A 66 2.27 1.42 -18.96
C ILE A 66 2.05 0.73 -20.30
N GLU A 67 0.82 0.29 -20.53
CA GLU A 67 0.40 -0.33 -21.79
C GLU A 67 -0.55 0.59 -22.55
N VAL A 68 -0.42 0.60 -23.87
CA VAL A 68 -1.32 1.33 -24.76
C VAL A 68 -2.04 0.35 -25.67
N ARG A 69 -3.36 0.51 -25.78
CA ARG A 69 -4.20 -0.26 -26.69
C ARG A 69 -5.09 0.67 -27.51
N SER A 70 -5.19 0.42 -28.81
CA SER A 70 -6.13 1.13 -29.68
C SER A 70 -7.54 0.58 -29.49
N VAL A 71 -8.54 1.46 -29.30
CA VAL A 71 -9.95 1.05 -29.16
C VAL A 71 -10.52 0.52 -30.48
N ALA A 72 -10.11 1.12 -31.59
CA ALA A 72 -10.36 0.63 -32.94
C ALA A 72 -9.03 0.62 -33.72
N PRO A 73 -8.82 -0.31 -34.66
CA PRO A 73 -7.63 -0.30 -35.49
C PRO A 73 -7.60 0.99 -36.31
N VAL A 74 -6.75 1.93 -35.91
CA VAL A 74 -6.42 3.09 -36.73
C VAL A 74 -5.37 2.61 -37.71
N VAL A 75 -5.78 2.33 -38.96
CA VAL A 75 -4.95 1.68 -40.01
C VAL A 75 -3.60 2.37 -40.23
N SER A 76 -3.47 3.65 -39.87
CA SER A 76 -2.27 4.46 -40.02
C SER A 76 -1.31 4.47 -38.83
N VAL A 77 -1.66 3.83 -37.70
CA VAL A 77 -0.84 3.86 -36.49
C VAL A 77 -0.35 2.47 -36.13
N ASP A 78 0.97 2.30 -36.16
CA ASP A 78 1.61 1.02 -35.95
C ASP A 78 2.33 0.97 -34.60
N ALA A 79 1.97 -0.01 -33.77
CA ALA A 79 2.41 -0.21 -32.38
C ALA A 79 2.46 1.09 -31.54
N PRO A 80 1.29 1.66 -31.18
CA PRO A 80 1.23 2.84 -30.31
C PRO A 80 1.83 2.53 -28.94
N HIS A 81 2.64 3.43 -28.41
CA HIS A 81 3.21 3.34 -27.07
C HIS A 81 3.43 4.73 -26.48
N VAL A 82 3.62 4.80 -25.16
CA VAL A 82 4.00 6.05 -24.49
C VAL A 82 5.50 6.16 -24.34
N ARG A 83 6.03 7.37 -24.49
CA ARG A 83 7.43 7.70 -24.21
C ARG A 83 7.51 8.75 -23.12
N LEU A 84 8.30 8.48 -22.08
CA LEU A 84 8.58 9.44 -21.01
C LEU A 84 9.37 10.63 -21.58
N VAL A 85 8.91 11.86 -21.30
CA VAL A 85 9.55 13.11 -21.76
C VAL A 85 9.89 14.08 -20.63
N ALA A 86 9.29 13.91 -19.46
CA ALA A 86 9.69 14.63 -18.24
C ALA A 86 9.39 13.78 -17.01
N ASP A 87 10.25 13.88 -16.00
CA ASP A 87 10.13 13.23 -14.70
C ASP A 87 10.63 14.22 -13.64
N SER A 88 9.84 14.46 -12.60
CA SER A 88 10.22 15.35 -11.49
C SER A 88 11.35 14.76 -10.63
N GLY A 89 11.62 13.46 -10.72
CA GLY A 89 12.69 12.80 -10.00
C GLY A 89 12.30 12.35 -8.58
N GLU A 90 13.24 12.50 -7.64
CA GLU A 90 13.12 11.95 -6.29
C GLU A 90 12.32 12.84 -5.33
N GLY A 91 11.63 12.20 -4.39
CA GLY A 91 10.76 12.84 -3.41
C GLY A 91 9.73 11.84 -2.89
N ARG A 92 8.85 12.23 -1.95
CA ARG A 92 7.78 11.33 -1.49
C ARG A 92 6.76 11.03 -2.59
N TYR A 93 6.56 11.99 -3.49
CA TYR A 93 5.70 11.88 -4.66
C TYR A 93 6.47 12.34 -5.90
N TYR A 94 6.10 11.82 -7.06
CA TYR A 94 6.67 12.22 -8.35
C TYR A 94 5.59 12.58 -9.37
N ASP A 95 5.97 13.42 -10.32
CA ASP A 95 5.21 13.78 -11.50
C ASP A 95 5.94 13.33 -12.75
N GLN A 96 5.23 12.77 -13.72
CA GLN A 96 5.78 12.35 -15.00
C GLN A 96 4.92 12.84 -16.17
N ARG A 97 5.57 13.10 -17.29
CA ARG A 97 4.90 13.46 -18.55
C ARG A 97 5.31 12.48 -19.64
N TYR A 98 4.31 11.96 -20.32
CA TYR A 98 4.44 11.02 -21.41
C TYR A 98 3.85 11.59 -22.69
N VAL A 99 4.40 11.15 -23.82
CA VAL A 99 3.83 11.40 -25.14
C VAL A 99 3.49 10.09 -25.84
N LEU A 100 2.33 10.04 -26.46
CA LEU A 100 1.84 8.95 -27.28
C LEU A 100 2.52 9.00 -28.65
N VAL A 101 3.23 7.93 -29.01
CA VAL A 101 4.02 7.82 -30.23
C VAL A 101 3.80 6.47 -30.92
N ASP A 102 4.01 6.44 -32.24
CA ASP A 102 4.06 5.20 -33.00
C ASP A 102 5.44 4.52 -32.87
N ARG A 103 5.62 3.35 -33.50
CA ARG A 103 6.92 2.65 -33.48
C ARG A 103 8.10 3.48 -33.99
N ALA A 104 7.88 4.41 -34.93
CA ALA A 104 8.92 5.29 -35.46
C ALA A 104 9.23 6.47 -34.52
N GLY A 105 8.49 6.61 -33.41
CA GLY A 105 8.63 7.70 -32.45
C GLY A 105 7.91 8.98 -32.86
N LYS A 106 7.05 8.92 -33.89
CA LYS A 106 6.23 10.05 -34.34
C LYS A 106 5.03 10.19 -33.43
N LEU A 107 4.69 11.44 -33.09
CA LEU A 107 3.56 11.75 -32.23
C LEU A 107 2.23 11.33 -32.89
N ILE A 108 1.43 10.58 -32.14
CA ILE A 108 0.07 10.20 -32.55
C ILE A 108 -0.89 11.28 -32.07
N GLN A 109 -1.51 12.01 -32.99
CA GLN A 109 -2.38 13.15 -32.69
C GLN A 109 -3.88 12.84 -32.80
N SER A 110 -4.25 11.65 -33.27
CA SER A 110 -5.63 11.27 -33.56
C SER A 110 -5.88 9.81 -33.23
N GLY A 111 -7.13 9.47 -32.94
CA GLY A 111 -7.56 8.11 -32.62
C GLY A 111 -7.95 7.97 -31.14
N ASN A 112 -8.56 6.82 -30.83
CA ASN A 112 -9.01 6.50 -29.48
C ASN A 112 -8.11 5.40 -28.90
N TYR A 113 -7.47 5.69 -27.77
CA TYR A 113 -6.53 4.79 -27.11
C TYR A 113 -6.88 4.63 -25.64
N ILE A 114 -6.73 3.42 -25.13
CA ILE A 114 -6.78 3.09 -23.71
C ILE A 114 -5.34 2.99 -23.23
N ILE A 115 -5.01 3.74 -22.19
CA ILE A 115 -3.72 3.67 -21.51
C ILE A 115 -3.95 3.04 -20.14
N THR A 116 -3.32 1.89 -19.91
CA THR A 116 -3.41 1.14 -18.66
C THR A 116 -2.10 1.27 -17.91
N MET A 117 -2.15 1.73 -16.67
CA MET A 117 -1.01 1.74 -15.76
C MET A 117 -1.17 0.63 -14.72
N THR A 118 -0.11 -0.14 -14.50
CA THR A 118 -0.05 -1.19 -13.48
C THR A 118 1.12 -0.93 -12.56
N SER A 119 0.81 -0.59 -11.30
CA SER A 119 1.82 -0.40 -10.25
C SER A 119 2.45 -1.72 -9.81
N PRO A 120 3.72 -1.70 -9.34
CA PRO A 120 4.41 -2.87 -8.79
C PRO A 120 3.74 -3.49 -7.56
#